data_AF-A0A368H682-F1
#
_entry.id   AF-A0A368H682-F1
#
_cell.length_a   1.000
_cell.length_b   1.000
_cell.length_c   1.000
_cell.angle_alpha   90.00
_cell.angle_beta   90.00
_cell.angle_gamma   90.00
#
_symmetry.space_group_name_H-M   'P 1'
#
loop_
_entity.id
_entity.type
_entity.pdbx_description
1 polymer ?
#
loop_
_entity_poly.entity_id
_entity_poly.type
_entity_poly.pdbx_seq_one_letter_code
_entity_poly.pdbx_strand_id
1 'polypeptide(L)'
;MASLKFTWKNALKKSGWLLIGTSPEYDMALYTMCFLSRRGKELCEVKLDGCPLSVTSYEMVQNNKLFIGTIYPTAGPSTNTCGRS
;
A
#
# COMPACT_ATOMS: atom_id res chain seq x y z
N MET A 1 8.46 2.41 -6.67
CA MET A 1 7.45 1.35 -6.46
C MET A 1 7.64 0.25 -7.47
N ALA A 2 7.33 -1.01 -7.14
CA ALA A 2 7.45 -2.11 -8.08
C ALA A 2 6.24 -3.05 -8.04
N SER A 3 5.89 -3.59 -9.22
CA SER A 3 4.97 -4.72 -9.37
C SER A 3 5.80 -5.99 -9.52
N LEU A 4 5.55 -6.98 -8.67
CA LEU A 4 6.35 -8.19 -8.57
C LEU A 4 5.47 -9.44 -8.61
N LYS A 5 6.02 -10.49 -9.22
CA LYS A 5 5.48 -11.85 -9.21
C LYS A 5 6.54 -12.76 -8.62
N PHE A 6 6.19 -13.52 -7.59
CA PHE A 6 7.14 -14.38 -6.89
C PHE A 6 6.48 -15.64 -6.34
N THR A 7 7.28 -16.67 -6.08
CA THR A 7 6.83 -17.91 -5.46
C THR A 7 7.25 -17.91 -4.00
N TRP A 8 6.30 -18.08 -3.10
CA TRP A 8 6.53 -18.21 -1.67
C TRP A 8 6.18 -19.62 -1.22
N LYS A 9 7.16 -20.38 -0.74
CA LYS A 9 6.98 -21.77 -0.27
C LYS A 9 6.15 -22.63 -1.26
N ASN A 10 6.59 -22.67 -2.52
CA ASN A 10 5.90 -23.36 -3.63
C ASN A 10 4.51 -22.82 -4.04
N ALA A 11 4.03 -21.74 -3.41
CA ALA A 11 2.81 -21.05 -3.83
C ALA A 11 3.14 -19.82 -4.68
N LEU A 12 2.65 -19.79 -5.92
CA LEU A 12 2.87 -18.66 -6.82
C LEU A 12 1.94 -17.49 -6.48
N LYS A 13 2.51 -16.36 -6.03
CA LYS A 13 1.82 -15.07 -5.95
C LYS A 13 1.91 -14.36 -7.30
N LYS A 14 0.80 -14.35 -8.04
CA LYS A 14 0.72 -13.83 -9.42
C LYS A 14 0.99 -12.33 -9.53
N SER A 15 0.56 -11.55 -8.54
CA SER A 15 0.78 -10.11 -8.48
C SER A 15 0.93 -9.64 -7.04
N GLY A 16 1.80 -8.66 -6.84
CA GLY A 16 2.00 -7.93 -5.60
C GLY A 16 2.69 -6.61 -5.91
N TRP A 17 2.40 -5.61 -5.09
CA TRP A 17 3.01 -4.30 -5.21
C TRP A 17 3.65 -3.95 -3.87
N LEU A 18 4.81 -3.32 -3.93
CA LEU A 18 5.53 -2.86 -2.75
C LEU A 18 6.35 -1.60 -3.04
N LEU A 19 6.62 -0.86 -1.97
CA LEU A 19 7.51 0.30 -2.00
C LEU A 19 8.95 -0.22 -1.97
N ILE A 20 9.82 0.34 -2.83
CA ILE A 20 11.24 0.01 -2.90
C ILE A 20 12.00 1.32 -2.74
N GLY A 21 13.03 1.32 -1.89
CA GLY A 21 13.87 2.49 -1.63
C GLY A 21 13.30 3.44 -0.58
N THR A 22 12.15 3.13 0.02
CA THR A 22 11.59 3.83 1.17
C THR A 22 12.10 3.23 2.48
N SER A 23 12.02 4.00 3.57
CA SER A 23 12.37 3.49 4.90
C SER A 23 11.18 2.81 5.58
N PRO A 24 11.41 1.85 6.50
CA PRO A 24 10.32 1.17 7.21
C PRO A 24 9.39 2.13 7.96
N GLU A 25 9.94 3.20 8.54
CA GLU A 25 9.17 4.22 9.23
C GLU A 25 8.30 5.06 8.28
N TYR A 26 8.76 5.31 7.06
CA TYR A 26 7.98 5.98 6.04
C TYR A 26 6.75 5.15 5.63
N ASP A 27 6.97 3.88 5.34
CA ASP A 27 5.91 2.93 4.99
C ASP A 27 4.89 2.80 6.11
N MET A 28 5.36 2.62 7.35
CA MET A 28 4.51 2.53 8.55
C MET A 28 3.67 3.80 8.76
N ALA A 29 4.27 4.99 8.59
CA ALA A 29 3.58 6.26 8.74
C ALA A 29 2.49 6.44 7.67
N LEU A 30 2.83 6.16 6.40
CA LEU A 30 1.89 6.25 5.28
C LEU A 30 0.69 5.31 5.48
N TYR A 31 0.96 4.05 5.86
CA TYR A 31 -0.07 3.05 6.12
C TYR A 31 -0.97 3.41 7.30
N THR A 32 -0.39 3.94 8.38
CA THR A 32 -1.16 4.41 9.53
C THR A 32 -2.06 5.58 9.16
N MET A 33 -1.52 6.57 8.44
CA MET A 33 -2.29 7.73 7.97
C MET A 33 -3.45 7.29 7.07
N CYS A 34 -3.20 6.40 6.12
CA CYS A 34 -4.24 5.88 5.24
C CYS A 34 -5.30 5.12 6.03
N PHE A 35 -4.93 4.24 6.96
CA PHE A 35 -5.91 3.50 7.79
C PHE A 35 -6.80 4.42 8.64
N LEU A 36 -6.24 5.50 9.18
CA LEU A 36 -7.01 6.48 9.95
C LEU A 36 -7.93 7.32 9.06
N SER A 37 -7.50 7.65 7.83
CA SER A 37 -8.23 8.52 6.92
C SER A 37 -9.28 7.79 6.08
N ARG A 38 -8.97 6.58 5.61
CA ARG A 38 -9.79 5.74 4.70
C ARG A 38 -9.57 4.26 5.07
N ARG A 39 -10.62 3.60 5.57
CA ARG A 39 -10.55 2.19 5.97
C ARG A 39 -11.55 1.31 5.23
N GLY A 40 -11.23 0.03 5.10
CA GLY A 40 -12.13 -0.97 4.52
C GLY A 40 -12.14 -0.92 2.99
N LYS A 41 -13.31 -0.60 2.42
CA LYS A 41 -13.50 -0.61 0.95
C LYS A 41 -13.04 0.68 0.26
N GLU A 42 -12.70 1.72 1.02
CA GLU A 42 -12.24 2.99 0.46
C GLU A 42 -10.74 2.96 0.17
N LEU A 43 -10.37 3.35 -1.05
CA LEU A 43 -8.98 3.50 -1.45
C LEU A 43 -8.41 4.80 -0.91
N CYS A 44 -7.24 4.73 -0.29
CA CYS A 44 -6.46 5.91 0.08
C CYS A 44 -5.55 6.31 -1.09
N GLU A 45 -5.93 7.32 -1.85
CA GLU A 45 -5.16 7.81 -3.00
C GLU A 45 -4.17 8.89 -2.57
N VAL A 46 -2.89 8.66 -2.83
CA VAL A 46 -1.81 9.59 -2.52
C VAL A 46 -0.86 9.72 -3.72
N LYS A 47 -0.03 10.76 -3.70
CA LYS A 47 1.03 10.95 -4.70
C LYS A 47 2.39 10.93 -4.02
N LEU A 48 3.24 10.02 -4.45
CA LEU A 48 4.61 9.86 -3.99
C LEU A 48 5.53 10.31 -5.13
N ASP A 49 6.27 11.40 -4.96
CA ASP A 49 7.17 11.93 -6.00
C ASP A 49 6.50 12.08 -7.38
N GLY A 50 5.26 12.58 -7.39
CA GLY A 50 4.47 12.75 -8.60
C GLY A 50 3.88 11.46 -9.20
N CYS A 51 4.15 10.30 -8.60
CA CYS A 51 3.58 9.00 -8.94
C CYS A 51 2.28 8.76 -8.15
N PRO A 52 1.14 8.50 -8.81
CA PRO A 52 -0.09 8.13 -8.13
C PRO A 52 0.04 6.73 -7.49
N LEU A 53 -0.42 6.60 -6.26
CA LEU A 53 -0.46 5.37 -5.49
C LEU A 53 -1.80 5.27 -4.76
N SER A 54 -2.38 4.07 -4.77
CA SER A 54 -3.58 3.75 -3.97
C SER A 54 -3.19 2.77 -2.88
N VAL A 55 -3.55 3.04 -1.63
CA VAL A 55 -3.38 2.12 -0.50
C VAL A 55 -4.72 1.51 -0.15
N THR A 56 -4.75 0.18 -0.06
CA THR A 56 -5.91 -0.57 0.43
C THR A 56 -5.63 -1.00 1.86
N SER A 57 -6.51 -0.63 2.79
CA SER A 57 -6.38 -0.95 4.21
C SER A 57 -7.57 -1.79 4.69
N TYR A 58 -7.29 -2.93 5.30
CA TYR A 58 -8.31 -3.76 5.92
C TYR A 58 -8.34 -3.52 7.43
N GLU A 59 -9.53 -3.51 7.99
CA GLU A 59 -9.73 -3.51 9.44
C GLU A 59 -10.00 -4.92 9.96
N MET A 60 -9.53 -5.19 11.18
CA MET A 60 -9.84 -6.43 11.90
C MET A 60 -10.45 -6.07 13.25
N VAL A 61 -11.64 -6.59 13.52
CA VAL A 61 -12.30 -6.39 14.81
C VAL A 61 -12.06 -7.63 15.67
N GLN A 62 -11.43 -7.45 16.83
CA GLN A 62 -11.19 -8.51 17.81
C GLN A 62 -11.57 -8.02 19.20
N ASN A 63 -12.34 -8.79 19.96
CA ASN A 63 -12.82 -8.42 21.30
C ASN A 63 -13.43 -7.00 21.35
N ASN A 64 -14.25 -6.66 20.34
CA ASN A 64 -14.88 -5.35 20.22
C ASN A 64 -13.90 -4.16 20.10
N LYS A 65 -12.64 -4.42 19.74
CA LYS A 65 -11.60 -3.44 19.46
C LYS A 65 -11.17 -3.50 17.99
N LEU A 66 -10.89 -2.33 17.44
CA LEU A 66 -10.47 -2.15 16.06
C LEU A 66 -8.94 -2.24 15.95
N PHE A 67 -8.46 -3.08 15.04
CA PHE A 67 -7.06 -3.24 14.73
C PHE A 67 -6.79 -3.06 13.23
N ILE A 68 -5.55 -2.69 12.92
CA ILE A 68 -5.06 -2.64 11.55
C ILE A 68 -4.87 -4.08 11.07
N GLY A 69 -5.54 -4.43 9.98
CA GLY A 69 -5.36 -5.68 9.25
C GLY A 69 -4.29 -5.57 8.18
N THR A 70 -4.46 -6.34 7.11
CA THR A 70 -3.57 -6.24 5.96
C THR A 70 -3.69 -4.85 5.33
N ILE A 71 -2.55 -4.24 5.02
CA ILE A 71 -2.47 -3.00 4.27
C ILE A 71 -1.41 -3.16 3.19
N TYR A 72 -1.71 -2.73 1.97
CA TYR A 72 -0.76 -2.81 0.87
C TYR A 72 -0.99 -1.70 -0.16
N PRO A 73 0.08 -1.23 -0.80
CA PRO A 73 -0.01 -0.27 -1.89
C PRO A 73 -0.42 -0.97 -3.18
N THR A 74 -0.93 -0.19 -4.12
CA THR A 74 -1.14 -0.56 -5.52
C THR A 74 -0.69 0.64 -6.37
N ALA A 75 0.07 0.37 -7.43
CA ALA A 75 0.51 1.42 -8.34
C ALA A 75 -0.70 1.99 -9.10
N GLY A 76 -0.84 3.32 -9.09
CA GLY A 76 -1.77 4.02 -9.97
C GLY A 76 -1.28 4.03 -11.43
N PRO A 77 -2.05 4.65 -12.34
CA PRO A 77 -1.66 4.78 -13.74
C PRO A 77 -0.31 5.50 -13.87
N SER A 78 0.55 5.02 -14.77
CA SER A 78 1.85 5.64 -15.04
C SER A 78 1.66 7.06 -15.59
N THR A 79 2.17 8.07 -14.88
CA THR A 79 2.13 9.48 -15.28
C THR A 79 3.52 9.96 -15.70
N ASN A 80 3.57 10.93 -16.62
CA ASN A 80 4.83 11.54 -17.07
C ASN A 80 5.56 12.35 -15.97
N THR A 81 4.95 12.54 -14.81
CA THR A 81 5.52 13.28 -13.68
C THR A 81 6.17 12.38 -12.63
N CYS A 82 6.00 11.07 -12.74
CA CYS A 82 6.47 10.11 -11.75
C CYS A 82 8.01 10.05 -11.71
N GLY A 83 8.61 10.40 -10.57
CA GLY A 83 10.07 10.33 -10.34
C GLY A 83 10.89 11.45 -11.00
N ARG A 84 10.27 12.60 -11.33
CA ARG A 84 10.95 13.78 -11.89
C ARG A 84 11.22 14.89 -10.85
N SER A 85 11.30 14.54 -9.57
CA SER A 85 11.58 15.48 -8.47
C SER A 85 13.00 16.02 -8.46
#